data_AF-A0A968AAU7-F1
#
_entry.id   AF-A0A968AAU7-F1
#
_cell.length_a   1.000
_cell.length_b   1.000
_cell.length_c   1.000
_cell.angle_alpha   90.00
_cell.angle_beta   90.00
_cell.angle_gamma   90.00
#
_symmetry.space_group_name_H-M   'P 1'
#
loop_
_entity.id
_entity.type
_entity.pdbx_description
1 polymer ?
#
loop_
_entity_poly.entity_id
_entity_poly.type
_entity_poly.pdbx_seq_one_letter_code
_entity_poly.pdbx_strand_id
1 'polypeptide(L)'
;NYFLRIGTGGLQSAPAPILIIDYSSPVSAASAQIWDIDGTNNNNTEQWTITAHDNIGNIIDTIVSPTGTRDNAASLDGLPWTWSFSHATNDIYSIQVEFTGGKTNNIGLAFDNFS
;
A
#
# COMPACT_ATOMS: atom_id res chain seq x y z
N ASN A 1 -6.65 12.11 4.69
CA ASN A 1 -7.11 10.77 5.10
C ASN A 1 -8.09 10.22 4.08
N TYR A 2 -7.62 9.28 3.26
CA TYR A 2 -8.43 8.55 2.29
C TYR A 2 -8.61 7.11 2.77
N PHE A 3 -9.80 6.54 2.58
CA PHE A 3 -10.09 5.16 2.93
C PHE A 3 -10.63 4.44 1.71
N LEU A 4 -9.95 3.38 1.29
CA LEU A 4 -10.48 2.44 0.32
C LEU A 4 -11.14 1.29 1.08
N ARG A 5 -12.47 1.19 0.96
CA ARG A 5 -13.28 0.08 1.46
C ARG A 5 -14.16 -0.41 0.33
N ILE A 6 -14.14 -1.70 0.01
CA ILE A 6 -15.10 -2.28 -0.93
C ILE A 6 -16.31 -2.77 -0.14
N GLY A 7 -17.42 -2.02 -0.21
CA GLY A 7 -18.75 -2.43 0.24
C GLY A 7 -18.95 -2.66 1.75
N THR A 8 -20.20 -2.89 2.13
CA THR A 8 -20.64 -3.22 3.50
C THR A 8 -20.29 -4.68 3.82
N GLY A 9 -19.01 -4.98 4.09
CA GLY A 9 -18.62 -6.35 4.43
C GLY A 9 -17.13 -6.71 4.37
N GLY A 10 -16.24 -5.75 4.11
CA GLY A 10 -14.82 -6.04 3.85
C GLY A 10 -14.61 -6.61 2.44
N LEU A 11 -13.38 -6.54 1.90
CA LEU A 11 -13.14 -7.00 0.52
C LEU A 11 -13.45 -8.49 0.44
N GLN A 12 -14.40 -8.92 -0.38
CA GLN A 12 -14.56 -10.34 -0.70
C GLN A 12 -13.96 -10.64 -2.07
N SER A 13 -13.39 -11.83 -2.17
CA SER A 13 -12.54 -12.33 -3.26
C SER A 13 -12.95 -11.89 -4.68
N ALA A 14 -12.23 -10.89 -5.19
CA ALA A 14 -12.00 -10.52 -6.59
C ALA A 14 -10.73 -9.63 -6.56
N PRO A 15 -10.00 -9.41 -7.68
CA PRO A 15 -8.54 -9.24 -7.70
C PRO A 15 -8.03 -8.30 -6.60
N ALA A 16 -6.87 -8.65 -6.03
CA ALA A 16 -6.26 -7.94 -4.90
C ALA A 16 -6.45 -6.43 -5.05
N PRO A 17 -6.91 -5.72 -4.01
CA PRO A 17 -7.17 -4.29 -4.11
C PRO A 17 -5.92 -3.56 -4.60
N ILE A 18 -6.13 -2.68 -5.57
CA ILE A 18 -5.12 -1.82 -6.13
C ILE A 18 -5.60 -0.37 -6.01
N LEU A 19 -4.76 0.49 -5.45
CA LEU A 19 -4.86 1.94 -5.56
C LEU A 19 -3.78 2.40 -6.54
N ILE A 20 -4.17 3.17 -7.57
CA ILE A 20 -3.25 3.81 -8.50
C ILE A 20 -3.33 5.31 -8.27
N ILE A 21 -2.16 5.95 -8.17
CA ILE A 21 -2.01 7.39 -8.09
C ILE A 21 -1.22 7.83 -9.31
N ASP A 22 -1.89 8.52 -10.23
CA ASP A 22 -1.27 9.07 -11.44
C ASP A 22 -0.90 10.54 -11.24
N TYR A 23 0.30 10.92 -11.68
CA TYR A 23 0.75 12.30 -11.68
C TYR A 23 0.58 12.94 -13.07
N SER A 24 -0.02 14.13 -13.12
CA SER A 24 -0.12 14.91 -14.37
C SER A 24 1.23 15.44 -14.86
N SER A 25 2.25 15.43 -14.00
CA SER A 25 3.64 15.76 -14.30
C SER A 25 4.51 14.91 -13.38
N PRO A 26 5.61 14.31 -13.88
CA PRO A 26 6.36 13.36 -13.08
C PRO A 26 7.00 14.03 -11.87
N VAL A 27 7.14 13.26 -10.80
CA VAL A 27 7.77 13.68 -9.54
C VAL A 27 9.05 12.89 -9.32
N SER A 28 9.96 13.44 -8.52
CA SER A 28 11.17 12.74 -8.08
C SER A 28 11.01 12.07 -6.72
N ALA A 29 9.96 12.39 -5.98
CA ALA A 29 9.71 11.83 -4.66
C ALA A 29 8.21 11.66 -4.43
N ALA A 30 7.87 10.62 -3.69
CA ALA A 30 6.51 10.32 -3.26
C ALA A 30 6.57 9.64 -1.89
N SER A 31 5.68 9.99 -0.97
CA SER A 31 5.61 9.32 0.33
C SER A 31 4.19 9.25 0.84
N ALA A 32 3.88 8.23 1.64
CA ALA A 32 2.61 8.15 2.34
C ALA A 32 2.69 7.23 3.55
N GLN A 33 1.56 7.11 4.24
CA GLN A 33 1.34 6.13 5.28
C GLN A 33 0.27 5.13 4.88
N ILE A 34 0.52 3.86 5.15
CA ILE A 34 -0.48 2.80 5.21
C ILE A 34 -0.71 2.48 6.68
N TRP A 35 -1.96 2.48 7.12
CA TRP A 35 -2.33 2.21 8.50
C TRP A 35 -2.88 0.79 8.64
N ASP A 36 -2.76 0.26 9.86
CA ASP A 36 -3.49 -0.93 10.30
C ASP A 36 -3.07 -2.23 9.59
N ILE A 37 -1.76 -2.40 9.34
CA ILE A 37 -1.23 -3.61 8.71
C ILE A 37 -1.15 -4.73 9.76
N ASP A 38 -2.17 -5.58 9.77
CA ASP A 38 -2.40 -6.58 10.81
C ASP A 38 -2.40 -8.03 10.25
N GLY A 39 -2.53 -9.00 11.15
CA GLY A 39 -2.64 -10.40 10.76
C GLY A 39 -2.98 -11.31 11.94
N THR A 40 -3.51 -12.49 11.68
CA THR A 40 -3.86 -13.43 12.77
C THR A 40 -2.96 -14.67 12.82
N ASN A 41 -2.40 -15.08 11.69
CA ASN A 41 -1.45 -16.19 11.53
C ASN A 41 -0.72 -16.06 10.18
N ASN A 42 0.24 -16.96 9.90
CA ASN A 42 1.10 -16.91 8.71
C ASN A 42 0.37 -16.87 7.35
N ASN A 43 -0.90 -17.32 7.28
CA ASN A 43 -1.68 -17.35 6.05
C ASN A 43 -2.80 -16.30 6.03
N ASN A 44 -2.94 -15.49 7.07
CA ASN A 44 -3.99 -14.49 7.20
C ASN A 44 -3.39 -13.17 7.70
N THR A 45 -2.52 -12.61 6.85
CA THR A 45 -1.78 -11.37 7.08
C THR A 45 -2.12 -10.34 6.02
N GLU A 46 -2.03 -9.07 6.38
CA GLU A 46 -1.94 -7.99 5.43
C GLU A 46 -0.49 -7.75 5.03
N GLN A 47 -0.29 -7.42 3.76
CA GLN A 47 0.98 -6.94 3.24
C GLN A 47 0.67 -6.15 1.97
N TRP A 48 1.45 -5.12 1.74
CA TRP A 48 1.27 -4.20 0.62
C TRP A 48 2.58 -4.06 -0.14
N THR A 49 2.49 -4.11 -1.46
CA THR A 49 3.58 -3.78 -2.37
C THR A 49 3.29 -2.44 -3.01
N ILE A 50 4.26 -1.54 -2.95
CA ILE A 50 4.18 -0.20 -3.49
C ILE A 50 5.21 -0.12 -4.60
N THR A 51 4.76 0.17 -5.83
CA THR A 51 5.64 0.29 -7.00
C THR A 51 5.54 1.68 -7.60
N ALA A 52 6.68 2.26 -7.95
CA ALA A 52 6.76 3.46 -8.77
C ALA A 52 6.93 3.06 -10.24
N HIS A 53 6.23 3.76 -11.14
CA HIS A 53 6.29 3.49 -12.57
C HIS A 53 6.74 4.71 -13.39
N ASP A 54 7.44 4.45 -14.50
CA ASP A 54 7.80 5.46 -15.49
C ASP A 54 6.64 5.79 -16.47
N ASN A 55 6.92 6.63 -17.47
CA ASN A 55 5.91 7.11 -18.43
C ASN A 55 5.32 6.05 -19.37
N ILE A 56 5.94 4.88 -19.45
CA ILE A 56 5.47 3.75 -20.26
C ILE A 56 5.03 2.57 -19.40
N GLY A 57 4.97 2.75 -18.07
CA GLY A 57 4.46 1.79 -17.11
C GLY A 57 5.50 0.79 -16.59
N ASN A 58 6.79 0.96 -16.88
CA ASN A 58 7.80 0.09 -16.28
C ASN A 58 7.95 0.40 -14.79
N ILE A 59 8.12 -0.64 -13.98
CA ILE A 59 8.48 -0.47 -12.57
C ILE A 59 9.91 0.07 -12.48
N ILE A 60 10.08 1.19 -11.80
CA ILE A 60 11.37 1.84 -11.56
C ILE A 60 11.80 1.79 -10.10
N ASP A 61 10.88 1.55 -9.16
CA ASP A 61 11.20 1.27 -7.76
C ASP A 61 10.09 0.45 -7.09
N THR A 62 10.40 -0.23 -5.99
CA THR A 62 9.49 -1.10 -5.24
C THR A 62 9.81 -1.10 -3.75
N ILE A 63 8.79 -0.86 -2.92
CA ILE A 63 8.86 -1.04 -1.47
C ILE A 63 7.77 -2.03 -1.06
N VAL A 64 8.13 -2.97 -0.19
CA VAL A 64 7.18 -3.92 0.40
C VAL A 64 7.00 -3.57 1.87
N SER A 65 5.75 -3.52 2.33
CA SER A 65 5.45 -3.31 3.74
C SER A 65 5.92 -4.49 4.59
N PRO A 66 6.10 -4.30 5.90
CA PRO A 66 6.10 -5.42 6.83
C PRO A 66 4.88 -6.30 6.62
N THR A 67 5.06 -7.60 6.80
CA THR A 67 3.93 -8.52 6.89
C THR A 67 3.22 -8.27 8.21
N GLY A 68 1.91 -8.04 8.18
CA GLY A 68 1.10 -7.86 9.36
C GLY A 68 1.20 -9.07 10.30
N THR A 69 1.35 -8.81 11.58
CA THR A 69 1.44 -9.83 12.63
C THR A 69 0.38 -9.59 13.69
N ARG A 70 0.08 -10.62 14.47
CA ARG A 70 -0.94 -10.55 15.51
C ARG A 70 -0.50 -9.72 16.70
N ASP A 71 -1.34 -8.75 17.06
CA ASP A 71 -1.49 -8.00 18.31
C ASP A 71 -0.36 -8.23 19.32
N ASN A 72 0.79 -7.64 19.01
CA ASN A 72 1.91 -7.54 19.93
C ASN A 72 2.54 -6.15 19.79
N ALA A 73 3.47 -5.80 20.67
CA ALA A 73 4.07 -4.47 20.68
C ALA A 73 4.83 -4.11 19.38
N ALA A 74 5.11 -5.08 18.51
CA ALA A 74 5.71 -4.89 17.19
C ALA A 74 4.69 -4.96 16.03
N SER A 75 3.40 -5.15 16.31
CA SER A 75 2.33 -5.08 15.30
C SER A 75 2.07 -3.63 14.89
N LEU A 76 1.61 -3.44 13.66
CA LEU A 76 1.17 -2.14 13.13
C LEU A 76 -0.36 -1.96 13.30
N ASP A 77 -0.97 -2.71 14.21
CA ASP A 77 -2.38 -2.58 14.59
C ASP A 77 -2.64 -1.17 15.12
N GLY A 78 -3.48 -0.42 14.40
CA GLY A 78 -3.76 0.99 14.69
C GLY A 78 -2.55 1.95 14.57
N LEU A 79 -1.44 1.52 13.94
CA LEU A 79 -0.24 2.34 13.76
C LEU A 79 0.06 2.57 12.27
N PRO A 80 0.70 3.70 11.91
CA PRO A 80 1.14 3.95 10.54
C PRO A 80 2.43 3.20 10.22
N TRP A 81 2.50 2.68 9.01
CA TRP A 81 3.75 2.37 8.34
C TRP A 81 3.99 3.37 7.19
N THR A 82 5.13 4.05 7.25
CA THR A 82 5.51 5.05 6.27
C THR A 82 6.36 4.42 5.17
N TRP A 83 6.08 4.77 3.92
CA TRP A 83 6.93 4.48 2.76
C TRP A 83 7.32 5.78 2.05
N SER A 84 8.45 5.75 1.35
CA SER A 84 8.91 6.90 0.57
C SER A 84 9.84 6.48 -0.57
N PHE A 85 9.62 7.04 -1.75
CA PHE A 85 10.57 7.04 -2.87
C PHE A 85 11.30 8.38 -2.95
N SER A 86 12.56 8.34 -3.39
CA SER A 86 13.37 9.53 -3.63
C SER A 86 14.39 9.26 -4.74
N HIS A 87 14.16 9.84 -5.91
CA HIS A 87 14.98 9.72 -7.11
C HIS A 87 15.72 11.02 -7.41
N ALA A 88 16.77 10.93 -8.22
CA ALA A 88 17.54 12.11 -8.65
C ALA A 88 16.81 12.96 -9.72
N THR A 89 15.84 12.36 -10.42
CA THR A 89 15.10 12.96 -11.54
C THR A 89 13.61 12.81 -11.35
N ASN A 90 12.83 13.68 -12.01
CA ASN A 90 11.38 13.55 -12.06
C ASN A 90 10.99 12.46 -13.08
N ASP A 91 10.97 11.21 -12.64
CA ASP A 91 10.70 10.03 -13.47
C ASP A 91 9.57 9.14 -12.94
N ILE A 92 8.98 9.47 -11.79
CA ILE A 92 7.82 8.78 -11.24
C ILE A 92 6.55 9.39 -11.86
N TYR A 93 5.86 8.61 -12.70
CA TYR A 93 4.61 8.99 -13.34
C TYR A 93 3.38 8.43 -12.62
N SER A 94 3.52 7.28 -11.96
CA SER A 94 2.47 6.75 -11.11
C SER A 94 3.02 5.91 -9.95
N ILE A 95 2.21 5.80 -8.90
CA ILE A 95 2.39 4.87 -7.79
C ILE A 95 1.25 3.86 -7.81
N GLN A 96 1.58 2.58 -7.76
CA GLN A 96 0.63 1.50 -7.53
C GLN A 96 0.82 0.96 -6.11
N VAL A 97 -0.27 0.88 -5.35
CA VAL A 97 -0.33 0.22 -4.03
C VAL A 97 -1.21 -1.01 -4.17
N GLU A 98 -0.59 -2.18 -4.12
CA GLU A 98 -1.23 -3.48 -4.33
C GLU A 98 -1.21 -4.30 -3.05
N PHE A 99 -2.33 -4.93 -2.71
CA PHE A 99 -2.35 -5.91 -1.63
C PHE A 99 -1.69 -7.22 -2.07
N THR A 100 -0.74 -7.69 -1.28
CA THR A 100 0.00 -8.94 -1.51
C THR A 100 -0.05 -9.88 -0.32
N GLY A 101 -0.85 -9.53 0.71
CA GLY A 101 -1.06 -10.33 1.91
C GLY A 101 -1.88 -11.61 1.68
N GLY A 102 -1.94 -12.44 2.72
CA GLY A 102 -2.69 -13.71 2.72
C GLY A 102 -4.18 -13.60 3.08
N LYS A 103 -4.64 -12.47 3.65
CA LYS A 103 -6.08 -12.30 3.94
C LYS A 103 -6.91 -12.44 2.67
N THR A 104 -8.11 -12.99 2.81
CA THR A 104 -9.10 -13.14 1.72
C THR A 104 -10.40 -12.38 1.97
N ASN A 105 -10.56 -11.84 3.19
CA ASN A 105 -11.68 -11.02 3.60
C ASN A 105 -11.22 -9.89 4.52
N ASN A 106 -12.09 -8.89 4.73
CA ASN A 106 -11.85 -7.77 5.66
C ASN A 106 -10.55 -6.99 5.40
N ILE A 107 -10.05 -7.01 4.16
CA ILE A 107 -8.92 -6.19 3.76
C ILE A 107 -9.42 -4.73 3.70
N GLY A 108 -8.58 -3.79 4.09
CA GLY A 108 -8.87 -2.36 3.97
C GLY A 108 -7.59 -1.60 3.72
N LEU A 109 -7.65 -0.50 2.99
CA LEU A 109 -6.51 0.40 2.86
C LEU A 109 -6.88 1.75 3.46
N ALA A 110 -6.26 2.07 4.58
CA ALA A 110 -6.24 3.41 5.15
C ALA A 110 -4.95 4.10 4.70
N PHE A 111 -5.10 5.19 3.96
CA PHE A 111 -4.02 5.91 3.29
C PHE A 111 -4.02 7.38 3.72
N ASP A 112 -2.87 7.88 4.18
CA ASP A 112 -2.76 9.25 4.67
C ASP A 112 -1.39 9.88 4.43
N ASN A 113 -1.30 11.19 4.67
CA ASN A 113 -0.08 11.99 4.59
C ASN A 113 0.67 11.83 3.26
N PHE A 114 -0.08 11.77 2.16
CA PHE A 114 0.50 11.68 0.83
C PHE A 114 1.17 13.00 0.43
N SER A 115 2.43 12.91 0.00
CA SER A 115 3.23 14.00 -0.53
C SER A 115 4.02 13.57 -1.76
#